data_AF-A0A7X8QCG3-F1
#
_entry.id   AF-A0A7X8QCG3-F1
#
_cell.length_a   1.000
_cell.length_b   1.000
_cell.length_c   1.000
_cell.angle_alpha   90.00
_cell.angle_beta   90.00
_cell.angle_gamma   90.00
#
_symmetry.space_group_name_H-M   'P 1'
#
loop_
_entity.id
_entity.type
_entity.pdbx_description
1 polymer ?
#
loop_
_entity_poly.entity_id
_entity_poly.type
_entity_poly.pdbx_seq_one_letter_code
_entity_poly.pdbx_strand_id
1 'polypeptide(L)'
;MSGRRILGINPPVEDFAFFDLWSKPAGLLYLLEKMRANGNEVSLIDCIHEAAVGKISFGREKIGRVEIEKPPVYSGIKRKYYRFGLSEECVKERLADIPRPDVIFLTSAMTYWYGGTKWIISILKKELPEVPIILGGTYPKLCPGHAKKLGADRIVSGHWIPDVPYPAMDLYEELPYGITMTSFGCPLSCSYCASRLLWPDHLRRPVHSVLRETDLQVSLGAKDFAFYDDALLLDKERYFYPLCRELRSRYGNDLSFHTPNGLHVREIDGECAAVLRETGFRTIRLSLESIDPGIAGAGSDKVAREEYLKAVRHLLDAGYSRDDCETYILLGLPGQDIASVAETINFVRTAGGRPKLAEFSPIPGTPSFERAAEKLPELRDEPLLQNNSVYSSWISGNISPEELQGLKDLARKTD
;
A
#
# COMPACT_ATOMS: atom_id res chain seq x y z
N MET A 1 24.06 12.87 7.47
CA MET A 1 23.96 14.34 7.33
C MET A 1 23.61 14.89 8.70
N SER A 2 24.10 16.07 9.08
CA SER A 2 23.77 16.76 10.33
C SER A 2 23.77 18.27 10.11
N GLY A 3 22.97 19.02 10.87
CA GLY A 3 22.88 20.48 10.77
C GLY A 3 22.28 20.98 9.45
N ARG A 4 21.42 20.19 8.80
CA ARG A 4 20.73 20.57 7.56
C ARG A 4 19.22 20.69 7.78
N ARG A 5 18.56 21.45 6.91
CA ARG A 5 17.11 21.50 6.74
C ARG A 5 16.70 20.55 5.62
N ILE A 6 15.86 19.57 5.94
CA ILE A 6 15.46 18.50 5.02
C ILE A 6 13.95 18.53 4.84
N LEU A 7 13.52 18.73 3.60
CA LEU A 7 12.11 18.65 3.24
C LEU A 7 11.80 17.27 2.67
N GLY A 8 10.90 16.53 3.31
CA GLY A 8 10.27 15.34 2.72
C GLY A 8 9.06 15.71 1.88
N ILE A 9 8.90 15.10 0.70
CA ILE A 9 7.71 15.28 -0.13
C ILE A 9 7.12 13.92 -0.53
N ASN A 10 5.83 13.73 -0.22
CA ASN A 10 5.00 12.70 -0.82
C ASN A 10 4.20 13.32 -1.98
N PRO A 11 4.49 12.97 -3.25
CA PRO A 11 3.92 13.66 -4.39
C PRO A 11 2.44 13.32 -4.60
N PRO A 12 1.70 14.12 -5.40
CA PRO A 12 0.41 13.72 -5.92
C PRO A 12 0.50 12.41 -6.70
N VAL A 13 -0.64 11.74 -6.83
CA VAL A 13 -0.79 10.53 -7.64
C VAL A 13 -1.47 10.89 -8.95
N GLU A 14 -0.87 10.52 -10.08
CA GLU A 14 -1.54 10.55 -11.37
C GLU A 14 -2.04 9.15 -11.70
N ASP A 15 -3.36 8.97 -11.77
CA ASP A 15 -3.99 7.66 -11.99
C ASP A 15 -5.44 7.78 -12.49
N PHE A 16 -6.02 6.66 -12.91
CA PHE A 16 -7.44 6.50 -13.20
C PHE A 16 -8.29 6.40 -11.92
N ALA A 17 -7.71 5.95 -10.82
CA ALA A 17 -8.36 5.84 -9.53
C ALA A 17 -7.34 5.88 -8.39
N PHE A 18 -7.69 6.53 -7.28
CA PHE A 18 -6.94 6.51 -6.04
C PHE A 18 -7.92 6.44 -4.87
N PHE A 19 -7.58 5.66 -3.85
CA PHE A 19 -8.32 5.56 -2.61
C PHE A 19 -7.33 5.61 -1.46
N ASP A 20 -7.63 6.42 -0.44
CA ASP A 20 -6.86 6.39 0.79
C ASP A 20 -7.15 5.08 1.54
N LEU A 21 -6.25 4.11 1.40
CA LEU A 21 -6.23 2.87 2.18
C LEU A 21 -5.23 3.00 3.33
N TRP A 22 -5.37 4.11 4.08
CA TRP A 22 -4.45 4.55 5.12
C TRP A 22 -3.06 4.91 4.59
N SER A 23 -2.95 5.43 3.36
CA SER A 23 -1.75 5.48 2.50
C SER A 23 -0.68 6.52 2.91
N LYS A 24 -0.22 6.51 4.16
CA LYS A 24 0.92 7.34 4.61
C LYS A 24 2.25 6.83 4.03
N PRO A 25 3.20 7.73 3.69
CA PRO A 25 4.49 7.38 3.09
C PRO A 25 5.49 6.86 4.15
N ALA A 26 5.19 5.71 4.77
CA ALA A 26 5.90 5.18 5.94
C ALA A 26 7.44 5.23 5.81
N GLY A 27 7.99 4.75 4.68
CA GLY A 27 9.44 4.76 4.46
C GLY A 27 10.08 6.15 4.46
N LEU A 28 9.38 7.17 3.94
CA LEU A 28 9.83 8.57 4.00
C LEU A 28 9.78 9.08 5.45
N LEU A 29 8.72 8.79 6.19
CA LEU A 29 8.53 9.26 7.56
C LEU A 29 9.57 8.66 8.53
N TYR A 30 9.90 7.37 8.38
CA TYR A 30 11.02 6.76 9.09
C TYR A 30 12.35 7.44 8.75
N LEU A 31 12.56 7.77 7.46
CA LEU A 31 13.80 8.42 7.02
C LEU A 31 13.93 9.85 7.58
N LEU A 32 12.83 10.60 7.63
CA LEU A 32 12.80 11.93 8.23
C LEU A 32 13.11 11.86 9.74
N GLU A 33 12.54 10.90 10.46
CA GLU A 33 12.90 10.70 11.88
C GLU A 33 14.39 10.34 12.04
N LYS A 34 14.93 9.48 11.16
CA LYS A 34 16.37 9.18 11.15
C LYS A 34 17.22 10.41 10.91
N MET A 35 16.80 11.30 10.01
CA MET A 35 17.52 12.54 9.78
C MET A 35 17.41 13.48 10.99
N ARG A 36 16.23 13.61 11.60
CA ARG A 36 16.03 14.39 12.81
C ARG A 36 16.94 13.92 13.95
N ALA A 37 16.99 12.61 14.19
CA ALA A 37 17.87 12.00 15.19
C ALA A 37 19.37 12.25 14.94
N ASN A 38 19.77 12.50 13.69
CA ASN A 38 21.14 12.89 13.34
C ASN A 38 21.39 14.41 13.47
N GLY A 39 20.51 15.17 14.11
CA GLY A 39 20.64 16.60 14.35
C GLY A 39 20.29 17.47 13.14
N ASN A 40 19.30 17.07 12.34
CA ASN A 40 18.77 17.87 11.23
C ASN A 40 17.38 18.41 11.59
N GLU A 41 17.01 19.52 10.97
CA GLU A 41 15.63 20.01 10.96
C GLU A 41 14.89 19.34 9.82
N VAL A 42 13.67 18.86 10.07
CA VAL A 42 12.87 18.13 9.08
C VAL A 42 11.48 18.72 8.96
N SER A 43 10.98 18.80 7.73
CA SER A 43 9.61 19.18 7.39
C SER A 43 9.02 18.20 6.38
N LEU A 44 7.70 18.23 6.23
CA LEU A 44 6.95 17.37 5.32
C LEU A 44 5.97 18.20 4.51
N ILE A 45 5.89 17.90 3.21
CA ILE A 45 4.73 18.21 2.37
C ILE A 45 4.15 16.88 1.90
N ASP A 46 2.98 16.53 2.37
CA ASP A 46 2.26 15.33 1.94
C ASP A 46 1.10 15.75 1.04
N CYS A 47 1.37 15.77 -0.27
CA CYS A 47 0.41 16.27 -1.25
C CYS A 47 -0.87 15.45 -1.32
N ILE A 48 -0.90 14.23 -0.77
CA ILE A 48 -2.11 13.40 -0.70
C ILE A 48 -2.93 13.81 0.52
N HIS A 49 -2.33 13.80 1.71
CA HIS A 49 -3.02 14.11 2.95
C HIS A 49 -3.51 15.57 3.00
N GLU A 50 -2.66 16.53 2.62
CA GLU A 50 -3.00 17.96 2.64
C GLU A 50 -4.08 18.33 1.59
N ALA A 51 -4.40 17.42 0.67
CA ALA A 51 -5.46 17.57 -0.31
C ALA A 51 -6.78 16.90 0.09
N ALA A 52 -6.94 16.51 1.35
CA ALA A 52 -8.18 15.94 1.86
C ALA A 52 -9.36 16.94 1.69
N VAL A 53 -10.42 16.50 1.01
CA VAL A 53 -11.66 17.27 0.79
C VAL A 53 -12.85 16.70 1.57
N GLY A 54 -12.63 15.68 2.38
CA GLY A 54 -13.64 15.06 3.21
C GLY A 54 -13.15 13.82 3.94
N LYS A 55 -13.87 13.40 4.97
CA LYS A 55 -13.56 12.21 5.78
C LYS A 55 -14.34 10.98 5.28
N ILE A 56 -13.71 9.82 5.38
CA ILE A 56 -14.25 8.46 5.15
C ILE A 56 -14.13 7.70 6.48
N SER A 57 -14.72 6.51 6.59
CA SER A 57 -14.63 5.69 7.81
C SER A 57 -13.18 5.33 8.19
N PHE A 58 -12.96 5.24 9.50
CA PHE A 58 -11.70 4.81 10.14
C PHE A 58 -10.51 5.73 9.86
N GLY A 59 -10.75 7.03 9.97
CA GLY A 59 -9.74 8.07 9.73
C GLY A 59 -9.40 8.32 8.26
N ARG A 60 -9.77 7.44 7.33
CA ARG A 60 -9.43 7.58 5.90
C ARG A 60 -10.02 8.85 5.30
N GLU A 61 -9.40 9.35 4.24
CA GLU A 61 -9.76 10.63 3.64
C GLU A 61 -10.18 10.51 2.17
N LYS A 62 -11.10 11.37 1.75
CA LYS A 62 -11.42 11.59 0.34
C LYS A 62 -10.46 12.64 -0.18
N ILE A 63 -9.65 12.27 -1.17
CA ILE A 63 -8.60 13.14 -1.71
C ILE A 63 -9.14 13.96 -2.88
N GLY A 64 -8.83 15.26 -2.87
CA GLY A 64 -9.08 16.19 -3.96
C GLY A 64 -8.38 15.74 -5.24
N ARG A 65 -9.01 16.00 -6.39
CA ARG A 65 -8.46 15.61 -7.68
C ARG A 65 -8.85 16.56 -8.80
N VAL A 66 -8.00 16.64 -9.81
CA VAL A 66 -8.26 17.36 -11.06
C VAL A 66 -8.09 16.42 -12.24
N GLU A 67 -8.96 16.54 -13.24
CA GLU A 67 -8.82 15.78 -14.49
C GLU A 67 -7.64 16.36 -15.28
N ILE A 68 -6.78 15.49 -15.80
CA ILE A 68 -5.58 15.87 -16.56
C ILE A 68 -5.55 15.14 -17.90
N GLU A 69 -4.74 15.64 -18.83
CA GLU A 69 -4.50 14.97 -20.09
C GLU A 69 -3.83 13.61 -19.87
N LYS A 70 -4.20 12.62 -20.67
CA LYS A 70 -3.60 11.30 -20.61
C LYS A 70 -2.19 11.33 -21.20
N PRO A 71 -1.24 10.60 -20.61
CA PRO A 71 0.01 10.30 -21.31
C PRO A 71 -0.28 9.50 -22.59
N PRO A 72 0.56 9.62 -23.64
CA PRO A 72 0.31 9.01 -24.96
C PRO A 72 -0.01 7.51 -24.92
N VAL A 73 0.62 6.77 -24.01
CA VAL A 73 0.41 5.33 -23.82
C VAL A 73 -1.00 4.95 -23.35
N TYR A 74 -1.78 5.91 -22.84
CA TYR A 74 -3.17 5.74 -22.44
C TYR A 74 -4.17 6.36 -23.41
N SER A 75 -3.75 6.85 -24.58
CA SER A 75 -4.61 7.52 -25.56
C SER A 75 -5.85 6.71 -25.97
N GLY A 76 -5.72 5.38 -26.07
CA GLY A 76 -6.83 4.47 -26.38
C GLY A 76 -7.81 4.19 -25.23
N ILE A 77 -7.52 4.64 -24.01
CA ILE A 77 -8.30 4.30 -22.81
C ILE A 77 -9.43 5.31 -22.61
N LYS A 78 -10.68 4.82 -22.56
CA LYS A 78 -11.88 5.69 -22.45
C LYS A 78 -12.07 6.33 -21.07
N ARG A 79 -11.48 5.76 -20.02
CA ARG A 79 -11.61 6.27 -18.64
C ARG A 79 -10.96 7.64 -18.49
N LYS A 80 -11.48 8.48 -17.60
CA LYS A 80 -10.83 9.74 -17.22
C LYS A 80 -9.56 9.48 -16.40
N TYR A 81 -8.59 10.37 -16.53
CA TYR A 81 -7.30 10.30 -15.85
C TYR A 81 -7.13 11.56 -14.99
N TYR A 82 -6.64 11.40 -13.77
CA TYR A 82 -6.66 12.45 -12.76
C TYR A 82 -5.31 12.59 -12.08
N ARG A 83 -5.03 13.80 -11.59
CA ARG A 83 -4.05 14.03 -10.53
C ARG A 83 -4.81 14.15 -9.21
N PHE A 84 -4.53 13.24 -8.28
CA PHE A 84 -5.02 13.24 -6.90
C PHE A 84 -3.96 13.87 -6.01
N GLY A 85 -4.33 14.89 -5.25
CA GLY A 85 -3.42 15.64 -4.39
C GLY A 85 -3.48 17.14 -4.59
N LEU A 86 -2.54 17.87 -3.97
CA LEU A 86 -2.45 19.32 -4.03
C LEU A 86 -2.31 19.86 -5.46
N SER A 87 -2.84 21.07 -5.70
CA SER A 87 -2.62 21.81 -6.94
C SER A 87 -1.22 22.42 -7.00
N GLU A 88 -0.83 22.96 -8.15
CA GLU A 88 0.49 23.61 -8.30
C GLU A 88 0.61 24.82 -7.35
N GLU A 89 -0.46 25.60 -7.25
CA GLU A 89 -0.57 26.79 -6.41
C GLU A 89 -0.40 26.41 -4.95
N CYS A 90 -1.14 25.41 -4.46
CA CYS A 90 -1.01 24.96 -3.07
C CYS A 90 0.39 24.40 -2.78
N VAL A 91 1.03 23.67 -3.71
CA VAL A 91 2.42 23.21 -3.52
C VAL A 91 3.37 24.40 -3.37
N LYS A 92 3.22 25.45 -4.21
CA LYS A 92 4.04 26.66 -4.13
C LYS A 92 3.83 27.44 -2.83
N GLU A 93 2.59 27.56 -2.38
CA GLU A 93 2.25 28.17 -1.09
C GLU A 93 2.95 27.42 0.05
N ARG A 94 2.81 26.09 0.09
CA ARG A 94 3.48 25.26 1.10
C ARG A 94 5.01 25.37 1.07
N LEU A 95 5.61 25.48 -0.12
CA LEU A 95 7.05 25.71 -0.28
C LEU A 95 7.48 27.09 0.22
N ALA A 96 6.64 28.11 0.11
CA ALA A 96 6.91 29.46 0.59
C ALA A 96 6.76 29.59 2.12
N ASP A 97 5.89 28.78 2.73
CA ASP A 97 5.62 28.79 4.17
C ASP A 97 6.70 28.13 5.03
N ILE A 98 7.60 27.35 4.42
CA ILE A 98 8.67 26.64 5.12
C ILE A 98 10.02 27.32 4.91
N PRO A 99 10.95 27.23 5.88
CA PRO A 99 12.32 27.65 5.66
C PRO A 99 12.93 26.92 4.46
N ARG A 100 13.66 27.65 3.61
CA ARG A 100 14.33 27.08 2.42
C ARG A 100 15.14 25.82 2.79
N PRO A 101 14.83 24.64 2.24
CA PRO A 101 15.55 23.42 2.56
C PRO A 101 16.95 23.39 1.94
N ASP A 102 17.86 22.64 2.56
CA ASP A 102 19.18 22.36 2.01
C ASP A 102 19.19 21.11 1.12
N VAL A 103 18.20 20.23 1.26
CA VAL A 103 17.97 19.04 0.44
C VAL A 103 16.50 18.63 0.49
N ILE A 104 15.99 18.04 -0.59
CA ILE A 104 14.64 17.51 -0.69
C ILE A 104 14.67 16.00 -0.85
N PHE A 105 13.91 15.29 -0.02
CA PHE A 105 13.68 13.84 -0.12
C PHE A 105 12.30 13.60 -0.73
N LEU A 106 12.27 13.15 -1.98
CA LEU A 106 11.06 12.84 -2.71
C LEU A 106 10.82 11.32 -2.69
N THR A 107 9.60 10.88 -2.39
CA THR A 107 9.22 9.45 -2.43
C THR A 107 8.31 9.13 -3.61
N SER A 108 8.21 7.85 -3.96
CA SER A 108 7.21 7.35 -4.89
C SER A 108 6.89 5.87 -4.61
N ALA A 109 5.62 5.59 -4.29
CA ALA A 109 5.18 4.31 -3.73
C ALA A 109 4.86 3.25 -4.79
N MET A 110 4.41 3.64 -5.99
CA MET A 110 4.06 2.72 -7.08
C MET A 110 4.83 3.10 -8.34
N THR A 111 5.19 2.11 -9.14
CA THR A 111 6.01 2.33 -10.34
C THR A 111 5.34 3.19 -11.39
N TYR A 112 4.02 3.05 -11.55
CA TYR A 112 3.20 3.81 -12.51
C TYR A 112 2.72 5.16 -11.98
N TRP A 113 3.03 5.55 -10.74
CA TRP A 113 2.71 6.89 -10.20
C TRP A 113 3.81 7.92 -10.48
N TYR A 114 4.81 7.58 -11.29
CA TYR A 114 5.94 8.47 -11.55
C TYR A 114 5.54 9.80 -12.22
N GLY A 115 4.36 9.89 -12.86
CA GLY A 115 3.86 11.12 -13.46
C GLY A 115 3.74 12.26 -12.45
N GLY A 116 3.12 11.99 -11.30
CA GLY A 116 3.05 12.95 -10.19
C GLY A 116 4.41 13.26 -9.57
N THR A 117 5.30 12.28 -9.50
CA THR A 117 6.71 12.48 -9.08
C THR A 117 7.45 13.43 -10.03
N LYS A 118 7.34 13.21 -11.35
CA LYS A 118 7.94 14.05 -12.39
C LYS A 118 7.37 15.46 -12.36
N TRP A 119 6.07 15.59 -12.13
CA TRP A 119 5.39 16.88 -12.00
C TRP A 119 5.94 17.68 -10.81
N ILE A 120 6.07 17.06 -9.62
CA ILE A 120 6.70 17.71 -8.46
C ILE A 120 8.14 18.12 -8.73
N ILE A 121 8.97 17.26 -9.35
CA ILE A 121 10.35 17.61 -9.73
C ILE A 121 10.37 18.87 -10.60
N SER A 122 9.44 18.99 -11.56
CA SER A 122 9.36 20.15 -12.44
C SER A 122 9.03 21.46 -11.71
N ILE A 123 8.22 21.41 -10.66
CA ILE A 123 7.92 22.56 -9.80
C ILE A 123 9.15 22.90 -8.97
N LEU A 124 9.76 21.90 -8.31
CA LEU A 124 10.93 22.10 -7.46
C LEU A 124 12.12 22.69 -8.23
N LYS A 125 12.35 22.27 -9.48
CA LYS A 125 13.42 22.85 -10.32
C LYS A 125 13.16 24.30 -10.72
N LYS A 126 11.91 24.78 -10.70
CA LYS A 126 11.56 26.18 -10.94
C LYS A 126 11.65 27.01 -9.66
N GLU A 127 11.07 26.52 -8.58
CA GLU A 127 10.96 27.25 -7.31
C GLU A 127 12.24 27.18 -6.46
N LEU A 128 12.98 26.07 -6.53
CA LEU A 128 14.17 25.77 -5.73
C LEU A 128 15.31 25.17 -6.59
N PRO A 129 15.77 25.85 -7.65
CA PRO A 129 16.69 25.27 -8.65
C PRO A 129 18.01 24.72 -8.10
N GLU A 130 18.54 25.36 -7.04
CA GLU A 130 19.82 25.00 -6.41
C GLU A 130 19.69 23.94 -5.30
N VAL A 131 18.46 23.55 -4.92
CA VAL A 131 18.25 22.57 -3.85
C VAL A 131 18.28 21.16 -4.45
N PRO A 132 19.20 20.28 -4.00
CA PRO A 132 19.29 18.93 -4.54
C PRO A 132 18.05 18.10 -4.18
N ILE A 133 17.52 17.40 -5.18
CA ILE A 133 16.39 16.48 -5.07
C ILE A 133 16.91 15.05 -5.05
N ILE A 134 16.61 14.32 -3.97
CA ILE A 134 16.93 12.90 -3.82
C ILE A 134 15.63 12.09 -3.90
N LEU A 135 15.50 11.27 -4.93
CA LEU A 135 14.32 10.42 -5.17
C LEU A 135 14.56 9.00 -4.60
N GLY A 136 13.72 8.60 -3.66
CA GLY A 136 13.67 7.27 -3.04
C GLY A 136 12.27 6.64 -3.10
N GLY A 137 12.10 5.50 -2.42
CA GLY A 137 10.84 4.75 -2.39
C GLY A 137 10.84 3.50 -3.28
N THR A 138 9.67 2.89 -3.43
CA THR A 138 9.46 1.64 -4.18
C THR A 138 9.81 1.81 -5.66
N TYR A 139 9.33 2.90 -6.27
CA TYR A 139 9.54 3.15 -7.71
C TYR A 139 11.02 3.19 -8.12
N PRO A 140 11.91 4.02 -7.54
CA PRO A 140 13.31 4.05 -7.94
C PRO A 140 14.09 2.78 -7.60
N LYS A 141 13.61 1.94 -6.67
CA LYS A 141 14.19 0.62 -6.41
C LYS A 141 13.86 -0.39 -7.51
N LEU A 142 12.61 -0.41 -7.97
CA LEU A 142 12.14 -1.37 -8.98
C LEU A 142 12.43 -0.92 -10.42
N CYS A 143 12.42 0.39 -10.68
CA CYS A 143 12.63 0.99 -12.00
C CYS A 143 13.81 1.99 -12.01
N PRO A 144 15.02 1.65 -11.53
CA PRO A 144 16.11 2.62 -11.35
C PRO A 144 16.54 3.28 -12.66
N GLY A 145 16.52 2.55 -13.78
CA GLY A 145 16.88 3.07 -15.10
C GLY A 145 15.92 4.17 -15.58
N HIS A 146 14.61 3.97 -15.37
CA HIS A 146 13.60 4.97 -15.70
C HIS A 146 13.63 6.14 -14.70
N ALA A 147 13.78 5.85 -13.39
CA ALA A 147 13.83 6.87 -12.35
C ALA A 147 14.93 7.92 -12.58
N LYS A 148 16.10 7.50 -13.06
CA LYS A 148 17.22 8.40 -13.42
C LYS A 148 16.86 9.45 -14.49
N LYS A 149 15.86 9.19 -15.32
CA LYS A 149 15.43 10.08 -16.41
C LYS A 149 14.45 11.17 -15.94
N LEU A 150 13.98 11.13 -14.68
CA LEU A 150 12.97 12.07 -14.18
C LEU A 150 13.53 13.46 -13.82
N GLY A 151 14.85 13.62 -13.73
CA GLY A 151 15.49 14.91 -13.41
C GLY A 151 15.74 15.17 -11.93
N ALA A 152 15.63 14.15 -11.07
CA ALA A 152 16.16 14.22 -9.71
C ALA A 152 17.70 14.16 -9.72
N ASP A 153 18.35 14.88 -8.80
CA ASP A 153 19.81 14.98 -8.74
C ASP A 153 20.46 13.69 -8.24
N ARG A 154 19.73 12.90 -7.44
CA ARG A 154 20.16 11.56 -7.01
C ARG A 154 18.98 10.60 -6.90
N ILE A 155 19.22 9.35 -7.27
CA ILE A 155 18.28 8.24 -7.05
C ILE A 155 18.81 7.32 -5.95
N VAL A 156 17.94 6.89 -5.05
CA VAL A 156 18.23 5.89 -4.03
C VAL A 156 17.49 4.60 -4.36
N SER A 157 18.21 3.62 -4.90
CA SER A 157 17.72 2.26 -5.17
C SER A 157 18.21 1.23 -4.14
N GLY A 158 19.04 1.65 -3.18
CA GLY A 158 19.59 0.78 -2.14
C GLY A 158 18.54 0.37 -1.10
N HIS A 159 18.85 -0.68 -0.35
CA HIS A 159 18.05 -1.12 0.79
C HIS A 159 18.40 -0.35 2.06
N TRP A 160 17.39 -0.06 2.90
CA TRP A 160 17.58 0.51 4.23
C TRP A 160 16.47 -0.01 5.14
N ILE A 161 16.87 -0.60 6.25
CA ILE A 161 15.96 -1.01 7.32
C ILE A 161 15.91 0.13 8.34
N PRO A 162 14.71 0.66 8.66
CA PRO A 162 14.57 1.68 9.68
C PRO A 162 15.18 1.24 11.02
N ASP A 163 16.08 2.07 11.53
CA ASP A 163 16.80 1.87 12.80
C ASP A 163 16.42 2.93 13.85
N VAL A 164 15.31 3.63 13.62
CA VAL A 164 14.68 4.56 14.56
C VAL A 164 13.40 3.96 15.15
N PRO A 165 13.00 4.37 16.36
CA PRO A 165 11.92 3.71 17.09
C PRO A 165 10.54 3.87 16.44
N TYR A 166 10.28 4.98 15.73
CA TYR A 166 8.97 5.31 15.13
C TYR A 166 9.13 6.23 13.89
N PRO A 167 8.11 6.31 13.00
CA PRO A 167 8.07 7.31 11.92
C PRO A 167 7.76 8.71 12.47
N ALA A 168 8.21 9.76 11.76
CA ALA A 168 7.96 11.18 12.10
C ALA A 168 6.49 11.60 11.85
N MET A 169 5.54 10.97 12.54
CA MET A 169 4.10 11.22 12.41
C MET A 169 3.68 12.56 13.03
N ASP A 170 4.51 13.14 13.88
CA ASP A 170 4.34 14.47 14.47
C ASP A 170 4.44 15.61 13.45
N LEU A 171 4.91 15.31 12.22
CA LEU A 171 4.95 16.26 11.12
C LEU A 171 3.57 16.53 10.49
N TYR A 172 2.53 15.78 10.86
CA TYR A 172 1.17 16.04 10.46
C TYR A 172 0.47 16.95 11.49
N GLU A 173 -0.18 18.02 11.02
CA GLU A 173 -0.94 18.93 11.90
C GLU A 173 -2.13 18.23 12.56
N GLU A 174 -2.86 17.43 11.79
CA GLU A 174 -3.89 16.52 12.27
C GLU A 174 -3.53 15.09 11.88
N LEU A 175 -3.61 14.16 12.84
CA LEU A 175 -3.35 12.76 12.59
C LEU A 175 -4.68 11.96 12.54
N PRO A 176 -5.31 11.83 11.36
CA PRO A 176 -6.63 11.20 11.27
C PRO A 176 -6.57 9.69 11.53
N TYR A 177 -5.41 9.08 11.33
CA TYR A 177 -5.11 7.68 11.64
C TYR A 177 -3.60 7.50 11.83
N GLY A 178 -3.24 6.49 12.61
CA GLY A 178 -1.87 6.01 12.74
C GLY A 178 -1.54 4.88 11.77
N ILE A 179 -0.25 4.65 11.58
CA ILE A 179 0.27 3.49 10.86
C ILE A 179 1.22 2.71 11.77
N THR A 180 1.33 1.41 11.54
CA THR A 180 2.37 0.60 12.17
C THR A 180 2.83 -0.52 11.27
N MET A 181 4.07 -0.95 11.48
CA MET A 181 4.65 -2.13 10.86
C MET A 181 5.29 -2.94 11.96
N THR A 182 4.89 -4.19 12.18
CA THR A 182 5.56 -5.04 13.17
C THR A 182 6.79 -5.73 12.61
N SER A 183 6.86 -5.85 11.30
CA SER A 183 7.98 -6.41 10.55
C SER A 183 8.24 -5.61 9.28
N PHE A 184 9.47 -5.71 8.80
CA PHE A 184 9.87 -5.25 7.49
C PHE A 184 10.13 -6.46 6.59
N GLY A 185 9.57 -6.44 5.38
CA GLY A 185 9.64 -7.55 4.43
C GLY A 185 8.69 -8.71 4.73
N CYS A 186 8.77 -9.74 3.89
CA CYS A 186 7.94 -10.94 3.99
C CYS A 186 8.81 -12.19 3.75
N PRO A 187 8.73 -13.24 4.59
CA PRO A 187 9.47 -14.47 4.37
C PRO A 187 8.86 -15.35 3.28
N LEU A 188 7.71 -14.99 2.71
CA LEU A 188 7.07 -15.72 1.61
C LEU A 188 7.59 -15.25 0.24
N SER A 189 7.27 -15.98 -0.82
CA SER A 189 7.83 -15.75 -2.17
C SER A 189 6.76 -15.80 -3.27
N CYS A 190 5.64 -15.09 -3.08
CA CYS A 190 4.58 -15.03 -4.10
C CYS A 190 5.14 -14.50 -5.42
N SER A 191 4.80 -15.16 -6.54
CA SER A 191 5.41 -14.88 -7.86
C SER A 191 5.09 -13.48 -8.41
N TYR A 192 4.07 -12.82 -7.88
CA TYR A 192 3.59 -11.51 -8.30
C TYR A 192 3.98 -10.38 -7.34
N CYS A 193 4.53 -10.69 -6.16
CA CYS A 193 4.79 -9.71 -5.11
C CYS A 193 6.26 -9.30 -5.08
N ALA A 194 6.53 -8.00 -4.97
CA ALA A 194 7.89 -7.46 -4.90
C ALA A 194 8.47 -7.36 -3.47
N SER A 195 7.79 -7.88 -2.44
CA SER A 195 8.23 -7.74 -1.05
C SER A 195 9.69 -8.18 -0.85
N ARG A 196 10.11 -9.35 -1.36
CA ARG A 196 11.51 -9.82 -1.29
C ARG A 196 12.52 -8.99 -2.09
N LEU A 197 12.08 -8.30 -3.14
CA LEU A 197 12.94 -7.40 -3.92
C LEU A 197 13.16 -6.08 -3.17
N LEU A 198 12.12 -5.60 -2.49
CA LEU A 198 12.14 -4.37 -1.71
C LEU A 198 12.82 -4.56 -0.35
N TRP A 199 12.64 -5.74 0.24
CA TRP A 199 13.13 -6.21 1.53
C TRP A 199 13.80 -7.58 1.37
N PRO A 200 15.12 -7.63 1.13
CA PRO A 200 15.86 -8.89 1.00
C PRO A 200 15.76 -9.77 2.25
N ASP A 201 15.66 -9.14 3.42
CA ASP A 201 15.55 -9.79 4.72
C ASP A 201 14.18 -9.51 5.34
N HIS A 202 13.65 -10.51 6.06
CA HIS A 202 12.49 -10.34 6.92
C HIS A 202 12.95 -10.02 8.34
N LEU A 203 12.63 -8.82 8.83
CA LEU A 203 13.04 -8.35 10.14
C LEU A 203 11.81 -8.04 11.00
N ARG A 204 11.67 -8.74 12.13
CA ARG A 204 10.64 -8.47 13.13
C ARG A 204 11.12 -7.40 14.10
N ARG A 205 10.30 -6.38 14.35
CA ARG A 205 10.56 -5.36 15.38
C ARG A 205 10.22 -5.93 16.77
N PRO A 206 10.88 -5.49 17.84
CA PRO A 206 10.47 -5.85 19.19
C PRO A 206 9.11 -5.24 19.56
N VAL A 207 8.29 -5.97 20.32
CA VAL A 207 6.96 -5.52 20.81
C VAL A 207 7.04 -4.14 21.47
N HIS A 208 8.03 -3.90 22.33
CA HIS A 208 8.17 -2.60 23.00
C HIS A 208 8.33 -1.43 22.02
N SER A 209 8.85 -1.67 20.81
CA SER A 209 9.14 -0.62 19.85
C SER A 209 7.87 -0.24 19.11
N VAL A 210 7.07 -1.25 18.75
CA VAL A 210 5.73 -1.07 18.22
C VAL A 210 4.86 -0.32 19.23
N LEU A 211 4.90 -0.70 20.51
CA LEU A 211 4.12 -0.01 21.55
C LEU A 211 4.52 1.46 21.73
N ARG A 212 5.82 1.79 21.74
CA ARG A 212 6.28 3.19 21.78
C ARG A 212 5.82 4.00 20.57
N GLU A 213 5.82 3.38 19.39
CA GLU A 213 5.30 3.99 18.16
C GLU A 213 3.79 4.22 18.24
N THR A 214 3.04 3.29 18.81
CA THR A 214 1.61 3.44 19.07
C THR A 214 1.35 4.55 20.10
N ASP A 215 2.07 4.55 21.23
CA ASP A 215 1.95 5.56 22.29
C ASP A 215 2.11 6.99 21.74
N LEU A 216 3.15 7.21 20.91
CA LEU A 216 3.38 8.50 20.26
C LEU A 216 2.19 8.92 19.39
N GLN A 217 1.72 8.05 18.50
CA GLN A 217 0.63 8.37 17.60
C GLN A 217 -0.70 8.57 18.33
N VAL A 218 -0.96 7.84 19.42
CA VAL A 218 -2.11 8.07 20.30
C VAL A 218 -2.02 9.46 20.95
N SER A 219 -0.83 9.87 21.40
CA SER A 219 -0.62 11.21 21.96
C SER A 219 -0.83 12.35 20.94
N LEU A 220 -0.69 12.04 19.65
CA LEU A 220 -0.99 12.92 18.52
C LEU A 220 -2.46 12.85 18.07
N GLY A 221 -3.29 12.02 18.72
CA GLY A 221 -4.73 11.94 18.49
C GLY A 221 -5.21 10.76 17.63
N ALA A 222 -4.32 9.86 17.19
CA ALA A 222 -4.73 8.70 16.39
C ALA A 222 -5.61 7.73 17.20
N LYS A 223 -6.71 7.29 16.57
CA LYS A 223 -7.62 6.26 17.11
C LYS A 223 -7.72 5.01 16.24
N ASP A 224 -7.57 5.18 14.94
CA ASP A 224 -7.52 4.10 13.96
C ASP A 224 -6.06 3.84 13.56
N PHE A 225 -5.64 2.57 13.53
CA PHE A 225 -4.27 2.17 13.23
C PHE A 225 -4.21 1.13 12.12
N ALA A 226 -3.50 1.43 11.04
CA ALA A 226 -3.30 0.50 9.93
C ALA A 226 -1.97 -0.28 10.08
N PHE A 227 -2.07 -1.62 10.10
CA PHE A 227 -0.93 -2.52 10.07
C PHE A 227 -0.50 -2.77 8.63
N TYR A 228 0.69 -2.29 8.29
CA TYR A 228 1.29 -2.36 6.97
C TYR A 228 2.12 -3.63 6.74
N ASP A 229 2.12 -4.55 7.70
CA ASP A 229 2.82 -5.83 7.59
C ASP A 229 2.37 -6.62 6.36
N ASP A 230 3.33 -7.19 5.64
CA ASP A 230 3.05 -8.11 4.53
C ASP A 230 2.59 -9.48 5.03
N ALA A 231 2.97 -9.86 6.27
CA ALA A 231 2.70 -11.17 6.83
C ALA A 231 2.50 -11.13 8.36
N LEU A 232 1.56 -10.29 8.81
CA LEU A 232 1.32 -9.96 10.23
C LEU A 232 1.23 -11.19 11.16
N LEU A 233 0.46 -12.20 10.75
CA LEU A 233 0.11 -13.37 11.56
C LEU A 233 1.16 -14.48 11.56
N LEU A 234 2.27 -14.34 10.84
CA LEU A 234 3.34 -15.33 10.93
C LEU A 234 3.93 -15.31 12.35
N ASP A 235 4.06 -16.48 12.97
CA ASP A 235 4.52 -16.64 14.36
C ASP A 235 3.61 -15.93 15.38
N LYS A 236 2.28 -15.99 15.15
CA LYS A 236 1.28 -15.26 15.93
C LYS A 236 1.32 -15.56 17.42
N GLU A 237 1.59 -16.80 17.80
CA GLU A 237 1.59 -17.25 19.19
C GLU A 237 2.74 -16.61 19.98
N ARG A 238 3.92 -16.47 19.36
CA ARG A 238 5.11 -15.92 20.01
C ARG A 238 5.22 -14.41 19.92
N TYR A 239 4.59 -13.79 18.93
CA TYR A 239 4.75 -12.37 18.68
C TYR A 239 3.43 -11.58 18.68
N PHE A 240 2.48 -11.96 17.81
CA PHE A 240 1.25 -11.19 17.60
C PHE A 240 0.35 -11.19 18.83
N TYR A 241 0.18 -12.33 19.50
CA TYR A 241 -0.65 -12.43 20.70
C TYR A 241 -0.08 -11.65 21.90
N PRO A 242 1.23 -11.72 22.21
CA PRO A 242 1.83 -10.81 23.18
C PRO A 242 1.62 -9.33 22.85
N LEU A 243 1.80 -8.92 21.59
CA LEU A 243 1.53 -7.54 21.16
C LEU A 243 0.07 -7.15 21.41
N CYS A 244 -0.88 -8.01 21.01
CA CYS A 244 -2.31 -7.78 21.21
C CYS A 244 -2.67 -7.64 22.69
N ARG A 245 -2.08 -8.47 23.56
CA ARG A 245 -2.28 -8.39 25.02
C ARG A 245 -1.82 -7.04 25.57
N GLU A 246 -0.65 -6.57 25.14
CA GLU A 246 -0.12 -5.26 25.55
C GLU A 246 -0.98 -4.10 25.04
N LEU A 247 -1.40 -4.14 23.77
CA LEU A 247 -2.30 -3.13 23.19
C LEU A 247 -3.62 -3.04 23.97
N ARG A 248 -4.24 -4.19 24.26
CA ARG A 248 -5.47 -4.25 25.07
C ARG A 248 -5.26 -3.76 26.49
N SER A 249 -4.15 -4.14 27.12
CA SER A 249 -3.84 -3.70 28.49
C SER A 249 -3.65 -2.19 28.58
N ARG A 250 -3.15 -1.55 27.53
CA ARG A 250 -2.88 -0.10 27.50
C ARG A 250 -4.09 0.73 27.12
N TYR A 251 -4.86 0.28 26.12
CA TYR A 251 -5.87 1.12 25.48
C TYR A 251 -7.29 0.55 25.57
N GLY A 252 -7.48 -0.65 26.11
CA GLY A 252 -8.80 -1.30 26.18
C GLY A 252 -9.47 -1.37 24.80
N ASN A 253 -10.59 -0.66 24.64
CA ASN A 253 -11.37 -0.58 23.41
C ASN A 253 -11.28 0.81 22.73
N ASP A 254 -10.35 1.67 23.15
CA ASP A 254 -10.27 3.06 22.68
C ASP A 254 -9.68 3.17 21.27
N LEU A 255 -8.95 2.14 20.82
CA LEU A 255 -8.33 2.07 19.49
C LEU A 255 -9.03 1.05 18.59
N SER A 256 -8.97 1.32 17.29
CA SER A 256 -9.37 0.38 16.23
C SER A 256 -8.17 0.04 15.36
N PHE A 257 -8.05 -1.24 15.00
CA PHE A 257 -6.93 -1.74 14.20
C PHE A 257 -7.41 -2.26 12.84
N HIS A 258 -6.61 -2.04 11.81
CA HIS A 258 -6.97 -2.33 10.43
C HIS A 258 -5.84 -3.04 9.70
N THR A 259 -6.22 -3.98 8.84
CA THR A 259 -5.29 -4.73 7.99
C THR A 259 -5.56 -4.36 6.52
N PRO A 260 -4.90 -3.31 5.98
CA PRO A 260 -4.97 -2.99 4.55
C PRO A 260 -4.40 -4.09 3.66
N ASN A 261 -3.36 -4.76 4.13
CA ASN A 261 -2.79 -5.95 3.51
C ASN A 261 -3.58 -7.20 3.92
N GLY A 262 -3.62 -8.19 3.04
CA GLY A 262 -4.32 -9.44 3.30
C GLY A 262 -3.60 -10.32 4.34
N LEU A 263 -4.36 -10.83 5.28
CA LEU A 263 -3.95 -11.83 6.25
C LEU A 263 -3.97 -13.21 5.60
N HIS A 264 -2.93 -13.99 5.87
CA HIS A 264 -2.83 -15.36 5.39
C HIS A 264 -3.88 -16.24 6.08
N VAL A 265 -4.85 -16.72 5.32
CA VAL A 265 -6.04 -17.43 5.85
C VAL A 265 -5.67 -18.68 6.66
N ARG A 266 -4.57 -19.35 6.31
CA ARG A 266 -4.04 -20.50 7.04
C ARG A 266 -3.66 -20.21 8.50
N GLU A 267 -3.33 -18.96 8.80
CA GLU A 267 -2.94 -18.55 10.15
C GLU A 267 -4.15 -18.18 11.03
N ILE A 268 -5.37 -18.22 10.48
CA ILE A 268 -6.58 -17.81 11.20
C ILE A 268 -7.32 -19.05 11.70
N ASP A 269 -6.98 -19.45 12.91
CA ASP A 269 -7.75 -20.39 13.73
C ASP A 269 -8.72 -19.66 14.69
N GLY A 270 -9.44 -20.43 15.51
CA GLY A 270 -10.41 -19.88 16.47
C GLY A 270 -9.78 -18.95 17.51
N GLU A 271 -8.58 -19.25 18.00
CA GLU A 271 -7.87 -18.40 18.97
C GLU A 271 -7.44 -17.09 18.30
N CYS A 272 -6.89 -17.16 17.08
CA CYS A 272 -6.51 -15.98 16.31
C CYS A 272 -7.70 -15.07 16.04
N ALA A 273 -8.83 -15.63 15.63
CA ALA A 273 -10.06 -14.86 15.38
C ALA A 273 -10.57 -14.16 16.65
N ALA A 274 -10.54 -14.86 17.80
CA ALA A 274 -10.88 -14.27 19.09
C ALA A 274 -9.91 -13.14 19.47
N VAL A 275 -8.59 -13.36 19.34
CA VAL A 275 -7.58 -12.34 19.67
C VAL A 275 -7.73 -11.10 18.79
N LEU A 276 -7.95 -11.26 17.48
CA LEU A 276 -8.23 -10.14 16.57
C LEU A 276 -9.44 -9.34 17.04
N ARG A 277 -10.55 -10.02 17.34
CA ARG A 277 -11.79 -9.38 17.78
C ARG A 277 -11.62 -8.63 19.09
N GLU A 278 -11.08 -9.31 20.10
CA GLU A 278 -10.92 -8.78 21.46
C GLU A 278 -9.93 -7.62 21.53
N THR A 279 -8.98 -7.54 20.58
CA THR A 279 -8.00 -6.46 20.49
C THR A 279 -8.55 -5.23 19.78
N GLY A 280 -9.68 -5.35 19.07
CA GLY A 280 -10.28 -4.23 18.34
C GLY A 280 -9.88 -4.15 16.87
N PHE A 281 -9.44 -5.25 16.25
CA PHE A 281 -9.30 -5.29 14.79
C PHE A 281 -10.68 -5.20 14.14
N ARG A 282 -10.94 -4.12 13.40
CA ARG A 282 -12.24 -3.84 12.76
C ARG A 282 -12.28 -4.26 11.31
N THR A 283 -11.18 -4.02 10.58
CA THR A 283 -11.11 -4.36 9.16
C THR A 283 -10.17 -5.54 8.97
N ILE A 284 -10.75 -6.69 8.61
CA ILE A 284 -10.03 -7.91 8.29
C ILE A 284 -9.99 -8.08 6.79
N ARG A 285 -8.78 -8.12 6.24
CA ARG A 285 -8.59 -8.47 4.83
C ARG A 285 -7.96 -9.83 4.74
N LEU A 286 -8.51 -10.70 3.92
CA LEU A 286 -8.05 -12.07 3.74
C LEU A 286 -7.36 -12.20 2.39
N SER A 287 -6.17 -12.79 2.36
CA SER A 287 -5.50 -13.16 1.12
C SER A 287 -5.87 -14.59 0.75
N LEU A 288 -6.77 -14.74 -0.22
CA LEU A 288 -7.08 -16.01 -0.87
C LEU A 288 -6.40 -16.10 -2.24
N GLU A 289 -6.38 -14.99 -2.99
CA GLU A 289 -5.85 -14.82 -4.34
C GLU A 289 -6.60 -15.60 -5.41
N SER A 290 -6.72 -16.93 -5.29
CA SER A 290 -7.53 -17.78 -6.16
C SER A 290 -7.79 -19.15 -5.52
N ILE A 291 -8.87 -19.82 -5.92
CA ILE A 291 -9.06 -21.26 -5.66
C ILE A 291 -8.60 -22.14 -6.82
N ASP A 292 -8.08 -21.52 -7.88
CA ASP A 292 -7.49 -22.20 -9.04
C ASP A 292 -6.14 -22.81 -8.65
N PRO A 293 -5.98 -24.14 -8.78
CA PRO A 293 -4.75 -24.86 -8.44
C PRO A 293 -3.52 -24.36 -9.21
N GLY A 294 -3.71 -23.92 -10.45
CA GLY A 294 -2.64 -23.40 -11.29
C GLY A 294 -2.07 -22.07 -10.79
N ILE A 295 -2.78 -21.40 -9.87
CA ILE A 295 -2.46 -20.06 -9.37
C ILE A 295 -2.13 -20.07 -7.87
N ALA A 296 -2.83 -20.88 -7.07
CA ALA A 296 -2.71 -20.90 -5.60
C ALA A 296 -1.35 -21.39 -5.06
N GLY A 297 -0.44 -21.84 -5.93
CA GLY A 297 0.86 -22.38 -5.54
C GLY A 297 0.78 -23.82 -5.03
N ALA A 298 1.92 -24.43 -4.71
CA ALA A 298 2.00 -25.85 -4.37
C ALA A 298 1.31 -26.18 -3.03
N GLY A 299 0.08 -26.70 -3.13
CA GLY A 299 -0.72 -27.30 -2.06
C GLY A 299 -1.99 -27.84 -2.69
N SER A 300 -2.38 -29.09 -2.40
CA SER A 300 -3.53 -29.71 -3.08
C SER A 300 -4.79 -28.85 -2.90
N ASP A 301 -5.54 -28.62 -3.97
CA ASP A 301 -6.71 -27.72 -4.13
C ASP A 301 -7.69 -27.72 -2.94
N LYS A 302 -7.83 -28.88 -2.31
CA LYS A 302 -8.68 -29.10 -1.13
C LYS A 302 -8.22 -28.28 0.08
N VAL A 303 -6.91 -28.12 0.26
CA VAL A 303 -6.30 -27.46 1.42
C VAL A 303 -6.61 -25.96 1.40
N ALA A 304 -6.39 -25.25 0.29
CA ALA A 304 -6.66 -23.81 0.23
C ALA A 304 -8.15 -23.47 0.45
N ARG A 305 -9.05 -24.27 -0.13
CA ARG A 305 -10.50 -24.11 0.06
C ARG A 305 -10.90 -24.38 1.51
N GLU A 306 -10.37 -25.44 2.11
CA GLU A 306 -10.67 -25.83 3.49
C GLU A 306 -10.10 -24.83 4.50
N GLU A 307 -8.87 -24.36 4.31
CA GLU A 307 -8.23 -23.30 5.09
C GLU A 307 -9.09 -22.03 5.08
N TYR A 308 -9.53 -21.59 3.91
CA TYR A 308 -10.39 -20.42 3.77
C TYR A 308 -11.75 -20.59 4.48
N LEU A 309 -12.42 -21.74 4.28
CA LEU A 309 -13.70 -22.03 4.92
C LEU A 309 -13.59 -22.04 6.46
N LYS A 310 -12.50 -22.59 7.00
CA LYS A 310 -12.22 -22.58 8.44
C LYS A 310 -11.96 -21.17 8.94
N ALA A 311 -11.10 -20.41 8.27
CA ALA A 311 -10.77 -19.04 8.65
C ALA A 311 -12.00 -18.14 8.72
N VAL A 312 -12.85 -18.14 7.68
CA VAL A 312 -14.09 -17.34 7.67
C VAL A 312 -15.03 -17.81 8.77
N ARG A 313 -15.21 -19.11 8.97
CA ARG A 313 -16.04 -19.63 10.08
C ARG A 313 -15.55 -19.13 11.43
N HIS A 314 -14.25 -19.24 11.70
CA HIS A 314 -13.67 -18.76 12.97
C HIS A 314 -13.88 -17.26 13.17
N LEU A 315 -13.76 -16.44 12.12
CA LEU A 315 -14.05 -15.02 12.19
C LEU A 315 -15.53 -14.74 12.47
N LEU A 316 -16.44 -15.42 11.78
CA LEU A 316 -17.89 -15.28 12.01
C LEU A 316 -18.27 -15.70 13.43
N ASP A 317 -17.74 -16.82 13.92
CA ASP A 317 -17.95 -17.32 15.29
C ASP A 317 -17.40 -16.34 16.34
N ALA A 318 -16.30 -15.64 16.04
CA ALA A 318 -15.75 -14.56 16.86
C ALA A 318 -16.58 -13.26 16.78
N GLY A 319 -17.63 -13.20 15.96
CA GLY A 319 -18.56 -12.08 15.88
C GLY A 319 -18.23 -11.04 14.81
N TYR A 320 -17.36 -11.36 13.85
CA TYR A 320 -17.24 -10.59 12.62
C TYR A 320 -18.46 -10.81 11.72
N SER A 321 -18.84 -9.78 10.98
CA SER A 321 -19.85 -9.89 9.93
C SER A 321 -19.21 -10.37 8.62
N ARG A 322 -20.05 -10.77 7.66
CA ARG A 322 -19.60 -11.08 6.29
C ARG A 322 -18.89 -9.89 5.64
N ASP A 323 -19.36 -8.67 5.92
CA ASP A 323 -18.79 -7.43 5.41
C ASP A 323 -17.41 -7.11 5.98
N ASP A 324 -17.12 -7.58 7.20
CA ASP A 324 -15.81 -7.42 7.83
C ASP A 324 -14.75 -8.34 7.22
N CYS A 325 -15.17 -9.45 6.59
CA CYS A 325 -14.31 -10.47 6.00
C CYS A 325 -14.04 -10.19 4.51
N GLU A 326 -13.49 -9.00 4.21
CA GLU A 326 -13.09 -8.65 2.83
C GLU A 326 -12.00 -9.63 2.35
N THR A 327 -12.24 -10.31 1.24
CA THR A 327 -11.31 -11.33 0.71
C THR A 327 -10.78 -10.90 -0.63
N TYR A 328 -9.47 -10.70 -0.69
CA TYR A 328 -8.76 -10.37 -1.91
C TYR A 328 -8.69 -11.58 -2.85
N ILE A 329 -9.14 -11.35 -4.07
CA ILE A 329 -9.09 -12.27 -5.20
C ILE A 329 -8.27 -11.58 -6.29
N LEU A 330 -7.16 -12.19 -6.68
CA LEU A 330 -6.26 -11.65 -7.68
C LEU A 330 -6.83 -11.90 -9.07
N LEU A 331 -6.89 -10.85 -9.88
CA LEU A 331 -7.41 -10.89 -11.24
C LEU A 331 -6.37 -10.36 -12.24
N GLY A 332 -6.18 -11.10 -13.31
CA GLY A 332 -5.40 -10.70 -14.48
C GLY A 332 -3.95 -11.20 -14.47
N LEU A 333 -3.65 -12.26 -13.70
CA LEU A 333 -2.34 -12.89 -13.76
C LEU A 333 -2.05 -13.46 -15.15
N PRO A 334 -0.77 -13.52 -15.58
CA PRO A 334 -0.40 -14.10 -16.88
C PRO A 334 -0.85 -15.57 -16.99
N GLY A 335 -1.79 -15.83 -17.90
CA GLY A 335 -2.34 -17.16 -18.14
C GLY A 335 -3.46 -17.59 -17.18
N GLN A 336 -3.97 -16.69 -16.33
CA GLN A 336 -5.14 -16.95 -15.50
C GLN A 336 -6.40 -17.07 -16.34
N ASP A 337 -7.21 -18.08 -16.05
CA ASP A 337 -8.55 -18.20 -16.60
C ASP A 337 -9.50 -17.23 -15.89
N ILE A 338 -10.22 -16.42 -16.66
CA ILE A 338 -11.20 -15.47 -16.13
C ILE A 338 -12.42 -16.19 -15.54
N ALA A 339 -12.77 -17.37 -16.06
CA ALA A 339 -13.84 -18.17 -15.48
C ALA A 339 -13.50 -18.63 -14.06
N SER A 340 -12.23 -18.97 -13.78
CA SER A 340 -11.80 -19.35 -12.43
C SER A 340 -11.85 -18.19 -11.43
N VAL A 341 -11.73 -16.94 -11.89
CA VAL A 341 -11.99 -15.76 -11.05
C VAL A 341 -13.47 -15.67 -10.66
N ALA A 342 -14.39 -15.88 -11.59
CA ALA A 342 -15.83 -15.88 -11.31
C ALA A 342 -16.21 -17.01 -10.31
N GLU A 343 -15.63 -18.20 -10.48
CA GLU A 343 -15.79 -19.30 -9.53
C GLU A 343 -15.26 -18.93 -8.14
N THR A 344 -14.11 -18.27 -8.07
CA THR A 344 -13.52 -17.78 -6.81
C THR A 344 -14.43 -16.78 -6.11
N ILE A 345 -15.01 -15.82 -6.85
CA ILE A 345 -15.96 -14.85 -6.30
C ILE A 345 -17.17 -15.57 -5.69
N ASN A 346 -17.75 -16.54 -6.42
CA ASN A 346 -18.90 -17.30 -5.95
C ASN A 346 -18.58 -18.14 -4.71
N PHE A 347 -17.40 -18.77 -4.69
CA PHE A 347 -16.91 -19.55 -3.55
C PHE A 347 -16.77 -18.68 -2.29
N VAL A 348 -16.10 -17.53 -2.40
CA VAL A 348 -15.89 -16.59 -1.30
C VAL A 348 -17.22 -16.13 -0.70
N ARG A 349 -18.19 -15.77 -1.55
CA ARG A 349 -19.53 -15.36 -1.10
C ARG A 349 -20.27 -16.49 -0.39
N THR A 350 -20.27 -17.69 -0.98
CA THR A 350 -20.95 -18.87 -0.41
C THR A 350 -20.36 -19.25 0.95
N ALA A 351 -19.05 -19.09 1.09
CA ALA A 351 -18.32 -19.32 2.34
C ALA A 351 -18.58 -18.25 3.42
N GLY A 352 -19.24 -17.13 3.08
CA GLY A 352 -19.57 -16.06 4.00
C GLY A 352 -18.56 -14.90 4.06
N GLY A 353 -17.58 -14.85 3.14
CA GLY A 353 -16.71 -13.70 2.98
C GLY A 353 -17.23 -12.69 1.95
N ARG A 354 -16.65 -11.50 1.93
CA ARG A 354 -16.96 -10.44 0.96
C ARG A 354 -15.89 -10.38 -0.13
N PRO A 355 -16.18 -10.77 -1.39
CA PRO A 355 -15.20 -10.75 -2.47
C PRO A 355 -14.70 -9.33 -2.76
N LYS A 356 -13.39 -9.20 -2.98
CA LYS A 356 -12.74 -7.95 -3.39
C LYS A 356 -11.68 -8.24 -4.44
N LEU A 357 -11.92 -7.77 -5.66
CA LEU A 357 -10.95 -7.94 -6.74
C LEU A 357 -9.73 -7.06 -6.52
N ALA A 358 -8.56 -7.68 -6.49
CA ALA A 358 -7.26 -7.05 -6.59
C ALA A 358 -6.76 -7.23 -8.03
N GLU A 359 -6.71 -6.14 -8.80
CA GLU A 359 -6.24 -6.19 -10.18
C GLU A 359 -4.71 -6.33 -10.20
N PHE A 360 -4.20 -7.25 -11.01
CA PHE A 360 -2.78 -7.54 -11.15
C PHE A 360 -2.04 -6.33 -11.74
N SER A 361 -0.92 -5.98 -11.10
CA SER A 361 0.10 -5.10 -11.66
C SER A 361 1.33 -5.95 -12.01
N PRO A 362 1.87 -5.86 -13.23
CA PRO A 362 3.14 -6.49 -13.55
C PRO A 362 4.27 -5.70 -12.88
N ILE A 363 4.70 -6.15 -11.70
CA ILE A 363 5.73 -5.46 -10.90
C ILE A 363 7.14 -5.90 -11.35
N PRO A 364 8.02 -4.99 -11.81
CA PRO A 364 9.35 -5.32 -12.32
C PRO A 364 10.18 -6.19 -11.39
N GLY A 365 10.87 -7.18 -11.97
CA GLY A 365 11.71 -8.13 -11.26
C GLY A 365 10.97 -9.30 -10.61
N THR A 366 9.64 -9.32 -10.62
CA THR A 366 8.85 -10.48 -10.16
C THR A 366 8.72 -11.53 -11.27
N PRO A 367 8.62 -12.83 -10.94
CA PRO A 367 8.39 -13.87 -11.96
C PRO A 367 7.14 -13.62 -12.82
N SER A 368 6.04 -13.11 -12.24
CA SER A 368 4.83 -12.78 -13.00
C SER A 368 5.05 -11.60 -13.96
N PHE A 369 5.90 -10.63 -13.62
CA PHE A 369 6.29 -9.57 -14.54
C PHE A 369 7.10 -10.12 -15.72
N GLU A 370 8.04 -11.03 -15.50
CA GLU A 370 8.83 -11.61 -16.59
C GLU A 370 7.93 -12.33 -17.60
N ARG A 371 6.96 -13.12 -17.13
CA ARG A 371 5.94 -13.77 -17.98
C ARG A 371 5.04 -12.78 -18.71
N ALA A 372 4.71 -11.65 -18.09
CA ALA A 372 3.95 -10.58 -18.73
C ALA A 372 4.79 -9.88 -19.83
N ALA A 373 6.05 -9.60 -19.55
CA ALA A 373 6.98 -8.91 -20.45
C ALA A 373 7.43 -9.78 -21.63
N GLU A 374 7.33 -11.11 -21.56
CA GLU A 374 7.48 -11.99 -22.73
C GLU A 374 6.45 -11.69 -23.83
N LYS A 375 5.23 -11.30 -23.42
CA LYS A 375 4.13 -10.97 -24.35
C LYS A 375 4.07 -9.49 -24.69
N LEU A 376 4.47 -8.63 -23.74
CA LEU A 376 4.47 -7.18 -23.88
C LEU A 376 5.81 -6.59 -23.41
N PRO A 377 6.87 -6.67 -24.23
CA PRO A 377 8.22 -6.24 -23.85
C PRO A 377 8.33 -4.78 -23.38
N GLU A 378 7.44 -3.91 -23.88
CA GLU A 378 7.37 -2.48 -23.55
C GLU A 378 7.15 -2.22 -22.05
N LEU A 379 6.65 -3.21 -21.29
CA LEU A 379 6.55 -3.16 -19.82
C LEU A 379 7.88 -2.86 -19.12
N ARG A 380 9.01 -3.19 -19.76
CA ARG A 380 10.36 -2.96 -19.23
C ARG A 380 10.80 -1.50 -19.34
N ASP A 381 10.28 -0.80 -20.33
CA ASP A 381 10.71 0.56 -20.66
C ASP A 381 9.73 1.62 -20.15
N GLU A 382 8.43 1.30 -20.09
CA GLU A 382 7.39 2.24 -19.70
C GLU A 382 6.63 1.77 -18.45
N PRO A 383 6.93 2.32 -17.26
CA PRO A 383 6.25 1.95 -16.03
C PRO A 383 4.75 2.23 -16.02
N LEU A 384 4.23 3.17 -16.82
CA LEU A 384 2.78 3.38 -16.94
C LEU A 384 2.04 2.13 -17.43
N LEU A 385 2.70 1.26 -18.21
CA LEU A 385 2.09 0.01 -18.65
C LEU A 385 1.88 -0.99 -17.50
N GLN A 386 2.40 -0.70 -16.31
CA GLN A 386 2.29 -1.53 -15.11
C GLN A 386 1.07 -1.17 -14.24
N ASN A 387 0.26 -0.19 -14.66
CA ASN A 387 -0.87 0.30 -13.88
C ASN A 387 -1.98 -0.75 -13.73
N ASN A 388 -2.23 -1.21 -12.50
CA ASN A 388 -3.22 -2.24 -12.21
C ASN A 388 -4.64 -1.90 -12.68
N SER A 389 -5.03 -0.62 -12.67
CA SER A 389 -6.37 -0.19 -13.03
C SER A 389 -6.72 -0.45 -14.50
N VAL A 390 -5.70 -0.62 -15.35
CA VAL A 390 -5.87 -0.73 -16.81
C VAL A 390 -5.03 -1.84 -17.42
N TYR A 391 -4.14 -2.47 -16.66
CA TYR A 391 -3.26 -3.52 -17.17
C TYR A 391 -4.05 -4.68 -17.78
N SER A 392 -4.94 -5.29 -17.00
CA SER A 392 -5.72 -6.45 -17.45
C SER A 392 -6.62 -6.09 -18.64
N SER A 393 -7.40 -5.02 -18.51
CA SER A 393 -8.47 -4.72 -19.46
C SER A 393 -8.07 -3.98 -20.74
N TRP A 394 -7.03 -3.14 -20.69
CA TRP A 394 -6.67 -2.28 -21.82
C TRP A 394 -5.27 -2.54 -22.35
N ILE A 395 -4.32 -2.90 -21.50
CA ILE A 395 -2.90 -3.01 -21.90
C ILE A 395 -2.58 -4.44 -22.35
N SER A 396 -2.87 -5.44 -21.51
CA SER A 396 -2.66 -6.85 -21.85
C SER A 396 -3.83 -7.43 -22.64
N GLY A 397 -5.03 -6.85 -22.47
CA GLY A 397 -6.26 -7.32 -23.13
C GLY A 397 -6.66 -8.74 -22.74
N ASN A 398 -6.26 -9.22 -21.55
CA ASN A 398 -6.58 -10.58 -21.10
C ASN A 398 -8.05 -10.73 -20.66
N ILE A 399 -8.75 -9.62 -20.47
CA ILE A 399 -10.18 -9.52 -20.18
C ILE A 399 -10.71 -8.25 -20.83
N SER A 400 -11.92 -8.24 -21.40
CA SER A 400 -12.50 -6.98 -21.88
C SER A 400 -12.88 -6.04 -20.71
N PRO A 401 -12.94 -4.71 -20.92
CA PRO A 401 -13.47 -3.79 -19.92
C PRO A 401 -14.89 -4.15 -19.44
N GLU A 402 -15.73 -4.65 -20.33
CA GLU A 402 -17.10 -5.08 -20.06
C GLU A 402 -17.14 -6.34 -19.18
N GLU A 403 -16.34 -7.36 -19.49
CA GLU A 403 -16.23 -8.57 -18.67
C GLU A 403 -15.66 -8.26 -17.29
N LEU A 404 -14.64 -7.41 -17.21
CA LEU A 404 -14.06 -6.96 -15.94
C LEU A 404 -15.10 -6.22 -15.08
N GLN A 405 -15.92 -5.37 -15.70
CA GLN A 405 -17.00 -4.71 -14.99
C GLN A 405 -18.04 -5.72 -14.50
N GLY A 406 -18.38 -6.73 -15.31
CA GLY A 406 -19.24 -7.84 -14.89
C GLY A 406 -18.73 -8.59 -13.66
N LEU A 407 -17.43 -8.88 -13.58
CA LEU A 407 -16.82 -9.48 -12.38
C LEU A 407 -16.84 -8.55 -11.16
N LYS A 408 -16.61 -7.25 -11.37
CA LYS A 408 -16.70 -6.25 -10.30
C LYS A 408 -18.13 -6.15 -9.76
N ASP A 409 -19.13 -6.22 -10.62
CA ASP A 409 -20.54 -6.20 -10.24
C ASP A 409 -20.94 -7.50 -9.53
N LEU A 410 -20.44 -8.65 -10.00
CA LEU A 410 -20.61 -9.93 -9.33
C LEU A 410 -20.04 -9.91 -7.90
N ALA A 411 -18.85 -9.33 -7.72
CA ALA A 411 -18.19 -9.21 -6.42
C ALA A 411 -18.90 -8.22 -5.46
N ARG A 412 -19.60 -7.22 -6.00
CA ARG A 412 -20.33 -6.20 -5.21
C ARG A 412 -21.76 -6.57 -4.89
N LYS A 413 -22.31 -7.62 -5.52
CA LYS A 413 -23.69 -8.04 -5.33
C LYS A 413 -23.93 -8.37 -3.85
N THR A 414 -24.77 -7.56 -3.21
CA THR A 414 -25.33 -7.85 -1.89
C THR A 414 -26.51 -8.80 -2.08
N ASP A 415 -26.53 -9.90 -1.32
CA ASP A 415 -27.63 -10.86 -1.33
C ASP A 415 -28.88 -10.32 -0.61
#